data_AF-A0A0C9UPP4-F1
#
_entry.id   AF-A0A0C9UPP4-F1
#
_cell.length_a   1.000
_cell.length_b   1.000
_cell.length_c   1.000
_cell.angle_alpha   90.00
_cell.angle_beta   90.00
_cell.angle_gamma   90.00
#
_symmetry.space_group_name_H-M   'P 1'
#
loop_
_entity.id
_entity.type
_entity.pdbx_description
1 polymer ?
#
loop_
_entity_poly.entity_id
_entity_poly.type
_entity_poly.pdbx_seq_one_letter_code
_entity_poly.pdbx_strand_id
1 'polypeptide(L)'
;MIPCNYPVVHAFTTCSVWDSKADFLLYTQQGPCLIEWIPDVCLDTAMPSRSVPRGRPYTNITHDSATGLMVAASSLKAKFVIFDDEGIPTWAPDAPNISDPQIECSTLELISPNDWSTIDGFEFPSNEFVNALETIELETLSTQSGFKEFIVAATTVYRGEDLAVKGASYIFEIVEVVPDKPGTRRYHLKLLCRDDAKGPVSAICGINGYLVSSMGQKIFVRAFELDERLVGVAFLDVGVYVTALKSLKNTLLIGDVVKGVWFVAFQEDPFKLVVLGKSPHPACISTVDFFFSEGQLAIVAGDEEGVIRIYEYDPLNVESQGGQKLILNTEFHGQAEYRSSIATLGRTKDEVPYSRLLTGSADGSLHVLIPVEESVYKRLQLLQGQLTRNVQHIAGIVRNEYSSRPLTKGILDDGLLDIFDELSIQKQVEMTRQIASERSVIVKDLSTHAGSW
;
A
#
# COMPACT_ATOMS: atom_id res chain seq x y z
N MET A 1 -4.19 20.25 4.01
CA MET A 1 -4.97 21.27 3.25
C MET A 1 -4.93 20.87 1.78
N ILE A 2 -6.05 20.57 1.10
CA ILE A 2 -6.01 20.40 -0.37
C ILE A 2 -5.63 21.79 -0.92
N PRO A 3 -4.45 21.96 -1.53
CA PRO A 3 -4.08 23.24 -2.08
C PRO A 3 -5.10 23.58 -3.17
N CYS A 4 -5.54 24.82 -3.20
CA CYS A 4 -6.25 25.35 -4.35
C CYS A 4 -5.39 25.07 -5.59
N ASN A 5 -5.95 24.50 -6.67
CA ASN A 5 -5.20 24.20 -7.91
C ASN A 5 -4.56 25.45 -8.54
N TYR A 6 -4.89 26.65 -8.04
CA TYR A 6 -4.24 27.89 -8.44
C TYR A 6 -2.99 28.16 -7.57
N PRO A 7 -1.82 28.35 -8.21
CA PRO A 7 -0.56 28.56 -7.48
C PRO A 7 -0.54 29.86 -6.67
N VAL A 8 -1.30 30.88 -7.10
CA VAL A 8 -1.45 32.16 -6.39
C VAL A 8 -2.89 32.63 -6.50
N VAL A 9 -3.48 32.96 -5.34
CA VAL A 9 -4.75 33.65 -5.21
C VAL A 9 -4.47 35.07 -4.71
N HIS A 10 -4.81 36.08 -5.51
CA HIS A 10 -4.56 37.50 -5.18
C HIS A 10 -5.65 38.08 -4.28
N ALA A 11 -6.89 37.66 -4.46
CA ALA A 11 -8.03 38.04 -3.63
C ALA A 11 -9.07 36.93 -3.63
N PHE A 12 -9.83 36.82 -2.54
CA PHE A 12 -10.98 35.94 -2.44
C PHE A 12 -12.11 36.64 -1.71
N THR A 13 -13.36 36.36 -2.09
CA THR A 13 -14.55 36.84 -1.38
C THR A 13 -15.66 35.81 -1.45
N THR A 14 -16.50 35.77 -0.42
CA THR A 14 -17.69 34.92 -0.43
C THR A 14 -18.70 35.46 -1.45
N CYS A 15 -19.30 34.57 -2.22
CA CYS A 15 -20.35 34.89 -3.19
C CYS A 15 -21.65 34.27 -2.69
N SER A 16 -22.72 35.06 -2.61
CA SER A 16 -24.06 34.58 -2.27
C SER A 16 -25.08 34.88 -3.37
N VAL A 17 -24.58 35.21 -4.58
CA VAL A 17 -25.38 35.77 -5.68
C VAL A 17 -26.41 34.77 -6.23
N TRP A 18 -26.25 33.47 -5.97
CA TRP A 18 -27.14 32.41 -6.50
C TRP A 18 -27.74 31.51 -5.42
N ASP A 19 -27.99 32.03 -4.22
CA ASP A 19 -28.50 31.27 -3.06
C ASP A 19 -27.61 30.09 -2.60
N SER A 20 -26.45 29.88 -3.23
CA SER A 20 -25.40 29.00 -2.74
C SER A 20 -24.69 29.66 -1.56
N LYS A 21 -24.58 28.92 -0.45
CA LYS A 21 -23.80 29.32 0.74
C LYS A 21 -22.33 28.90 0.64
N ALA A 22 -21.95 28.22 -0.44
CA ALA A 22 -20.66 27.57 -0.59
C ALA A 22 -19.79 28.18 -1.70
N ASP A 23 -20.24 29.27 -2.32
CA ASP A 23 -19.56 29.87 -3.47
C ASP A 23 -18.54 30.93 -3.06
N PHE A 24 -17.42 30.97 -3.78
CA PHE A 24 -16.37 31.99 -3.66
C PHE A 24 -15.99 32.55 -5.02
N LEU A 25 -15.81 33.86 -5.06
CA LEU A 25 -15.11 34.51 -6.14
C LEU A 25 -13.64 34.59 -5.78
N LEU A 26 -12.80 33.95 -6.58
CA LEU A 26 -11.35 34.04 -6.51
C LEU A 26 -10.85 34.95 -7.63
N TYR A 27 -9.87 35.78 -7.33
CA TYR A 27 -9.07 36.46 -8.34
C TYR A 27 -7.69 35.80 -8.38
N THR A 28 -7.43 35.07 -9.47
CA THR A 28 -6.18 34.33 -9.67
C THR A 28 -5.36 35.01 -10.76
N GLN A 29 -4.15 34.50 -11.01
CA GLN A 29 -3.31 34.97 -12.11
C GLN A 29 -3.99 34.82 -13.50
N GLN A 30 -4.94 33.90 -13.63
CA GLN A 30 -5.68 33.62 -14.86
C GLN A 30 -6.97 34.46 -14.97
N GLY A 31 -7.29 35.26 -13.95
CA GLY A 31 -8.46 36.12 -13.89
C GLY A 31 -9.43 35.73 -12.78
N PRO A 32 -10.64 36.33 -12.77
CA PRO A 32 -11.67 35.99 -11.81
C PRO A 32 -12.27 34.62 -12.13
N CYS A 33 -12.34 33.74 -11.14
CA CYS A 33 -13.03 32.46 -11.23
C CYS A 33 -14.02 32.31 -10.09
N LEU A 34 -15.12 31.62 -10.39
CA LEU A 34 -16.06 31.17 -9.40
C LEU A 34 -15.71 29.73 -9.01
N ILE A 35 -15.65 29.46 -7.72
CA ILE A 35 -15.48 28.12 -7.17
C ILE A 35 -16.54 27.84 -6.11
N GLU A 36 -16.78 26.56 -5.86
CA GLU A 36 -17.67 26.07 -4.81
C GLU A 36 -16.88 25.11 -3.90
N TRP A 37 -17.23 25.05 -2.61
CA TRP A 37 -16.75 23.96 -1.77
C TRP A 37 -17.17 22.60 -2.31
N ILE A 38 -16.25 21.63 -2.29
CA ILE A 38 -16.62 20.24 -2.54
C ILE A 38 -17.60 19.81 -1.44
N PRO A 39 -18.80 19.32 -1.77
CA PRO A 39 -19.78 18.92 -0.77
C PRO A 39 -19.30 17.70 0.01
N ASP A 40 -19.76 17.58 1.27
CA ASP A 40 -19.52 16.43 2.16
C ASP A 40 -18.03 16.13 2.47
N VAL A 41 -17.14 17.11 2.33
CA VAL A 41 -15.73 16.97 2.71
C VAL A 41 -15.50 17.45 4.14
N CYS A 42 -14.94 16.58 4.98
CA CYS A 42 -14.44 16.91 6.31
C CYS A 42 -13.09 17.63 6.19
N LEU A 43 -13.02 18.84 6.75
CA LEU A 43 -11.80 19.67 6.78
C LEU A 43 -11.19 19.76 8.18
N ASP A 44 -11.79 19.09 9.18
CA ASP A 44 -11.35 19.13 10.59
C ASP A 44 -10.09 18.29 10.85
N THR A 45 -9.69 17.48 9.87
CA THR A 45 -8.49 16.63 9.90
C THR A 45 -7.35 17.25 9.08
N ALA A 46 -6.10 16.85 9.37
CA ALA A 46 -4.91 17.36 8.67
C ALA A 46 -4.99 17.20 7.14
N MET A 47 -5.58 16.08 6.70
CA MET A 47 -5.97 15.86 5.31
C MET A 47 -7.48 15.94 5.14
N PRO A 48 -7.98 16.68 4.14
CA PRO A 48 -9.38 16.64 3.77
C PRO A 48 -9.83 15.23 3.41
N SER A 49 -10.98 14.82 3.92
CA SER A 49 -11.49 13.46 3.73
C SER A 49 -12.99 13.46 3.52
N ARG A 50 -13.50 12.44 2.83
CA ARG A 50 -14.94 12.17 2.72
C ARG A 50 -15.21 10.80 3.28
N SER A 51 -16.06 10.72 4.31
CA SER A 51 -16.53 9.44 4.81
C SER A 51 -17.68 8.95 3.93
N VAL A 52 -17.51 7.78 3.32
CA VAL A 52 -18.56 7.10 2.57
C VAL A 52 -19.00 5.91 3.42
N PRO A 53 -20.07 6.04 4.23
CA PRO A 53 -20.49 4.97 5.11
C PRO A 53 -20.96 3.77 4.28
N ARG A 54 -20.48 2.58 4.65
CA ARG A 54 -20.85 1.31 4.02
C ARG A 54 -21.37 0.37 5.09
N GLY A 55 -22.32 -0.49 4.72
CA GLY A 55 -22.91 -1.46 5.66
C GLY A 55 -21.99 -2.66 5.98
N ARG A 56 -20.78 -2.69 5.41
CA ARG A 56 -19.85 -3.82 5.44
C ARG A 56 -18.41 -3.30 5.49
N PRO A 57 -17.49 -3.98 6.19
CA PRO A 57 -16.07 -3.67 6.14
C PRO A 57 -15.46 -4.10 4.80
N TYR A 58 -14.50 -3.31 4.29
CA TYR A 58 -13.70 -3.66 3.13
C TYR A 58 -12.28 -4.00 3.56
N THR A 59 -11.75 -5.09 3.01
CA THR A 59 -10.40 -5.59 3.33
C THR A 59 -9.37 -5.12 2.31
N ASN A 60 -9.76 -5.06 1.03
CA ASN A 60 -8.87 -4.68 -0.05
C ASN A 60 -9.62 -3.81 -1.07
N ILE A 61 -8.89 -2.94 -1.75
CA ILE A 61 -9.43 -2.07 -2.78
C ILE A 61 -8.40 -1.91 -3.89
N THR A 62 -8.87 -1.89 -5.13
CA THR A 62 -8.06 -1.60 -6.31
C THR A 62 -8.87 -0.75 -7.28
N HIS A 63 -8.22 -0.22 -8.32
CA HIS A 63 -8.86 0.61 -9.33
C HIS A 63 -8.45 0.15 -10.72
N ASP A 64 -9.41 0.18 -11.64
CA ASP A 64 -9.14 -0.06 -13.05
C ASP A 64 -8.86 1.28 -13.73
N SER A 65 -7.67 1.43 -14.30
CA SER A 65 -7.25 2.71 -14.89
C SER A 65 -8.03 3.04 -16.17
N ALA A 66 -8.48 2.01 -16.90
CA ALA A 66 -9.19 2.15 -18.17
C ALA A 66 -10.61 2.72 -18.01
N THR A 67 -11.37 2.22 -17.05
CA THR A 67 -12.75 2.68 -16.78
C THR A 67 -12.85 3.71 -15.67
N GLY A 68 -11.82 3.84 -14.83
CA GLY A 68 -11.84 4.67 -13.63
C GLY A 68 -12.73 4.11 -12.52
N LEU A 69 -13.21 2.87 -12.64
CA LEU A 69 -14.01 2.20 -11.62
C LEU A 69 -13.13 1.61 -10.52
N MET A 70 -13.72 1.43 -9.35
CA MET A 70 -13.07 0.81 -8.20
C MET A 70 -13.60 -0.60 -8.01
N VAL A 71 -12.74 -1.54 -7.61
CA VAL A 71 -13.16 -2.87 -7.16
C VAL A 71 -12.71 -3.04 -5.72
N ALA A 72 -13.64 -3.43 -4.86
CA ALA A 72 -13.37 -3.59 -3.44
C ALA A 72 -13.80 -4.98 -2.97
N ALA A 73 -12.98 -5.63 -2.15
CA ALA A 73 -13.32 -6.86 -1.47
C ALA A 73 -13.93 -6.51 -0.10
N SER A 74 -15.17 -6.94 0.13
CA SER A 74 -15.82 -6.82 1.43
C SER A 74 -15.67 -8.11 2.25
N SER A 75 -15.60 -7.98 3.57
CA SER A 75 -15.61 -9.11 4.50
C SER A 75 -16.99 -9.28 5.12
N LEU A 76 -17.47 -10.52 5.11
CA LEU A 76 -18.73 -10.99 5.65
C LEU A 76 -18.46 -12.15 6.59
N LYS A 77 -19.45 -12.44 7.44
CA LYS A 77 -19.45 -13.62 8.30
C LYS A 77 -20.51 -14.60 7.83
N ALA A 78 -20.10 -15.83 7.54
CA ALA A 78 -20.98 -16.95 7.28
C ALA A 78 -20.98 -17.92 8.47
N LYS A 79 -21.98 -18.79 8.51
CA LYS A 79 -22.01 -19.90 9.46
C LYS A 79 -20.91 -20.89 9.12
N PHE A 80 -20.07 -21.23 10.10
CA PHE A 80 -19.04 -22.25 9.99
C PHE A 80 -19.61 -23.61 10.37
N VAL A 81 -19.39 -24.62 9.52
CA VAL A 81 -19.78 -26.00 9.80
C VAL A 81 -18.67 -26.92 9.34
N ILE A 82 -18.22 -27.79 10.24
CA ILE A 82 -17.33 -28.91 9.92
C ILE A 82 -18.21 -30.14 9.71
N PHE A 83 -17.93 -30.87 8.64
CA PHE A 83 -18.59 -32.12 8.32
C PHE A 83 -17.62 -33.27 8.53
N ASP A 84 -18.10 -34.40 9.03
CA ASP A 84 -17.35 -35.66 9.04
C ASP A 84 -17.32 -36.31 7.65
N ASP A 85 -16.67 -37.48 7.56
CA ASP A 85 -16.56 -38.25 6.31
C ASP A 85 -17.92 -38.73 5.76
N GLU A 86 -18.97 -38.71 6.60
CA GLU A 86 -20.33 -39.11 6.28
C GLU A 86 -21.23 -37.91 5.91
N GLY A 87 -20.69 -36.69 5.96
CA GLY A 87 -21.38 -35.45 5.62
C GLY A 87 -22.27 -34.93 6.75
N ILE A 88 -22.08 -35.39 7.99
CA ILE A 88 -22.83 -34.97 9.16
C ILE A 88 -22.07 -33.83 9.87
N PRO A 89 -22.76 -32.76 10.29
CA PRO A 89 -22.14 -31.72 11.11
C PRO A 89 -21.54 -32.30 12.39
N THR A 90 -20.24 -32.10 12.60
CA THR A 90 -19.53 -32.61 13.79
C THR A 90 -19.84 -31.80 15.05
N TRP A 91 -20.36 -30.58 14.88
CA TRP A 91 -20.73 -29.68 15.97
C TRP A 91 -22.22 -29.33 15.90
N ALA A 92 -22.86 -29.34 17.07
CA ALA A 92 -24.21 -28.86 17.28
C ALA A 92 -24.25 -28.01 18.57
N PRO A 93 -25.15 -27.01 18.65
CA PRO A 93 -25.27 -26.19 19.85
C PRO A 93 -25.83 -27.00 21.03
N ASP A 94 -25.15 -26.94 22.18
CA ASP A 94 -25.59 -27.63 23.41
C ASP A 94 -26.93 -27.08 23.96
N ALA A 95 -27.29 -25.86 23.59
CA ALA A 95 -28.51 -25.19 24.00
C ALA A 95 -29.01 -24.19 22.94
N PRO A 96 -30.33 -23.87 22.89
CA PRO A 96 -30.90 -22.99 21.85
C PRO A 96 -30.38 -21.55 21.85
N ASN A 97 -29.78 -21.09 22.94
CA ASN A 97 -29.20 -19.75 23.07
C ASN A 97 -27.74 -19.67 22.63
N ILE A 98 -27.15 -20.77 22.16
CA ILE A 98 -25.77 -20.81 21.66
C ILE A 98 -25.82 -20.55 20.15
N SER A 99 -25.15 -19.47 19.72
CA SER A 99 -25.02 -19.15 18.30
C SER A 99 -24.03 -20.08 17.62
N ASP A 100 -24.24 -20.34 16.34
CA ASP A 100 -23.31 -21.12 15.54
C ASP A 100 -21.95 -20.41 15.41
N PRO A 101 -20.84 -21.18 15.32
CA PRO A 101 -19.54 -20.59 14.99
C PRO A 101 -19.61 -19.91 13.62
N GLN A 102 -18.82 -18.86 13.47
CA GLN A 102 -18.76 -18.05 12.25
C GLN A 102 -17.40 -18.16 11.58
N ILE A 103 -17.39 -18.01 10.27
CA ILE A 103 -16.20 -17.98 9.41
C ILE A 103 -16.26 -16.75 8.51
N GLU A 104 -15.11 -16.20 8.16
CA GLU A 104 -15.02 -15.12 7.20
C GLU A 104 -15.26 -15.62 5.77
N CYS A 105 -16.05 -14.85 5.03
CA CYS A 105 -16.18 -15.00 3.59
C CYS A 105 -16.15 -13.62 2.93
N SER A 106 -15.87 -13.56 1.63
CA SER A 106 -15.76 -12.29 0.92
C SER A 106 -16.78 -12.13 -0.20
N THR A 107 -16.98 -10.87 -0.61
CA THR A 107 -17.58 -10.55 -1.91
C THR A 107 -16.77 -9.45 -2.59
N LEU A 108 -16.68 -9.47 -3.92
CA LEU A 108 -16.18 -8.33 -4.69
C LEU A 108 -17.33 -7.40 -5.01
N GLU A 109 -17.08 -6.10 -4.99
CA GLU A 109 -18.02 -5.06 -5.39
C GLU A 109 -17.33 -4.13 -6.38
N LEU A 110 -17.95 -3.95 -7.55
CA LEU A 110 -17.58 -2.96 -8.56
C LEU A 110 -18.30 -1.65 -8.22
N ILE A 111 -17.54 -0.59 -7.92
CA ILE A 111 -18.05 0.66 -7.36
C ILE A 111 -17.71 1.82 -8.31
N SER A 112 -18.70 2.68 -8.56
CA SER A 112 -18.50 3.95 -9.27
C SER A 112 -18.02 5.02 -8.28
N PRO A 113 -16.87 5.69 -8.52
CA PRO A 113 -16.38 6.75 -7.62
C PRO A 113 -17.20 8.05 -7.71
N ASN A 114 -18.03 8.21 -8.74
CA ASN A 114 -18.82 9.43 -8.95
C ASN A 114 -19.96 9.56 -7.93
N ASP A 115 -20.64 8.45 -7.66
CA ASP A 115 -21.85 8.36 -6.81
C ASP A 115 -21.70 7.33 -5.68
N TRP A 116 -20.58 6.61 -5.61
CA TRP A 116 -20.29 5.56 -4.64
C TRP A 116 -21.28 4.40 -4.65
N SER A 117 -21.98 4.20 -5.77
CA SER A 117 -22.93 3.09 -5.93
C SER A 117 -22.22 1.80 -6.35
N THR A 118 -22.71 0.67 -5.85
CA THR A 118 -22.27 -0.66 -6.31
C THR A 118 -22.97 -0.98 -7.63
N ILE A 119 -22.18 -1.13 -8.68
CA ILE A 119 -22.61 -1.44 -10.05
C ILE A 119 -22.82 -2.95 -10.21
N ASP A 120 -21.92 -3.74 -9.64
CA ASP A 120 -21.90 -5.20 -9.70
C ASP A 120 -21.17 -5.80 -8.49
N GLY A 121 -21.24 -7.13 -8.34
CA GLY A 121 -20.31 -7.85 -7.50
C GLY A 121 -20.15 -9.32 -7.86
N PHE A 122 -19.26 -9.99 -7.14
CA PHE A 122 -19.05 -11.42 -7.21
C PHE A 122 -19.06 -11.99 -5.78
N GLU A 123 -19.84 -13.04 -5.53
CA GLU A 123 -19.91 -13.68 -4.22
C GLU A 123 -19.00 -14.92 -4.18
N PHE A 124 -18.06 -14.95 -3.24
CA PHE A 124 -17.23 -16.14 -3.01
C PHE A 124 -17.99 -17.18 -2.17
N PRO A 125 -17.56 -18.46 -2.20
CA PRO A 125 -18.05 -19.48 -1.30
C PRO A 125 -18.00 -19.07 0.19
N SER A 126 -18.87 -19.67 1.00
CA SER A 126 -19.08 -19.28 2.41
C SER A 126 -17.87 -19.48 3.33
N ASN A 127 -16.83 -20.19 2.88
CA ASN A 127 -15.61 -20.45 3.63
C ASN A 127 -14.36 -19.94 2.89
N GLU A 128 -14.56 -19.02 1.94
CA GLU A 128 -13.52 -18.46 1.09
C GLU A 128 -13.48 -16.95 1.25
N PHE A 129 -12.29 -16.44 1.59
CA PHE A 129 -12.05 -15.01 1.79
C PHE A 129 -10.85 -14.52 0.96
N VAL A 130 -10.90 -13.25 0.59
CA VAL A 130 -9.86 -12.57 -0.22
C VAL A 130 -8.72 -12.14 0.69
N ASN A 131 -7.49 -12.53 0.35
CA ASN A 131 -6.27 -12.05 1.02
C ASN A 131 -5.69 -10.82 0.31
N ALA A 132 -5.70 -10.82 -1.03
CA ALA A 132 -5.15 -9.76 -1.85
C ALA A 132 -6.02 -9.51 -3.09
N LEU A 133 -6.13 -8.24 -3.49
CA LEU A 133 -6.87 -7.77 -4.64
C LEU A 133 -6.02 -6.70 -5.33
N GLU A 134 -5.59 -6.95 -6.55
CA GLU A 134 -4.70 -6.07 -7.31
C GLU A 134 -5.18 -5.97 -8.76
N THR A 135 -4.94 -4.81 -9.37
CA THR A 135 -5.09 -4.62 -10.81
C THR A 135 -3.75 -4.91 -11.46
N ILE A 136 -3.72 -5.92 -12.33
CA ILE A 136 -2.47 -6.49 -12.86
C ILE A 136 -2.50 -6.44 -14.38
N GLU A 137 -1.47 -5.85 -14.97
CA GLU A 137 -1.23 -5.91 -16.41
C GLU A 137 -0.67 -7.30 -16.79
N LEU A 138 -1.41 -8.03 -17.62
CA LEU A 138 -1.04 -9.35 -18.12
C LEU A 138 -0.88 -9.33 -19.64
N GLU A 139 -0.02 -10.20 -20.15
CA GLU A 139 0.12 -10.43 -21.58
C GLU A 139 -1.17 -11.04 -22.14
N THR A 140 -1.67 -10.49 -23.26
CA THR A 140 -2.88 -10.97 -23.93
C THR A 140 -2.81 -10.73 -25.43
N LEU A 141 -3.38 -11.66 -26.20
CA LEU A 141 -3.53 -11.51 -27.66
C LEU A 141 -4.77 -10.68 -28.05
N SER A 142 -5.60 -10.32 -27.07
CA SER A 142 -6.86 -9.60 -27.29
C SER A 142 -6.69 -8.09 -27.51
N THR A 143 -5.49 -7.55 -27.26
CA THR A 143 -5.16 -6.13 -27.48
C THR A 143 -4.00 -5.98 -28.45
N GLN A 144 -3.94 -4.85 -29.16
CA GLN A 144 -2.85 -4.57 -30.10
C GLN A 144 -1.50 -4.33 -29.40
N SER A 145 -1.53 -3.86 -28.14
CA SER A 145 -0.34 -3.68 -27.31
C SER A 145 0.28 -5.02 -26.88
N GLY A 146 -0.51 -6.11 -26.91
CA GLY A 146 -0.12 -7.39 -26.32
C GLY A 146 -0.31 -7.44 -24.80
N PHE A 147 -0.84 -6.38 -24.18
CA PHE A 147 -1.02 -6.27 -22.73
C PHE A 147 -2.37 -5.65 -22.37
N LYS A 148 -2.92 -6.03 -21.22
CA LYS A 148 -4.16 -5.49 -20.67
C LYS A 148 -4.20 -5.62 -19.15
N GLU A 149 -4.81 -4.65 -18.49
CA GLU A 149 -5.10 -4.70 -17.05
C GLU A 149 -6.30 -5.62 -16.76
N PHE A 150 -6.12 -6.49 -15.77
CA PHE A 150 -7.16 -7.37 -15.24
C PHE A 150 -7.25 -7.21 -13.73
N ILE A 151 -8.44 -7.44 -13.18
CA ILE A 151 -8.65 -7.47 -11.73
C ILE A 151 -8.36 -8.88 -11.23
N VAL A 152 -7.38 -9.02 -10.35
CA VAL A 152 -6.97 -10.33 -9.83
C VAL A 152 -7.24 -10.40 -8.34
N ALA A 153 -7.94 -11.45 -7.91
CA ALA A 153 -8.21 -11.72 -6.50
C ALA A 153 -7.53 -13.03 -6.07
N ALA A 154 -6.82 -12.97 -4.95
CA ALA A 154 -6.16 -14.09 -4.31
C ALA A 154 -6.94 -14.52 -3.07
N THR A 155 -7.32 -15.79 -2.96
CA THR A 155 -8.20 -16.26 -1.90
C THR A 155 -7.61 -17.41 -1.09
N THR A 156 -8.12 -17.54 0.14
CA THR A 156 -7.94 -18.70 1.01
C THR A 156 -9.29 -19.37 1.23
N VAL A 157 -9.32 -20.69 1.09
CA VAL A 157 -10.47 -21.53 1.44
C VAL A 157 -10.15 -22.26 2.74
N TYR A 158 -10.77 -21.81 3.84
CA TYR A 158 -10.55 -22.38 5.17
C TYR A 158 -11.56 -23.51 5.45
N ARG A 159 -11.08 -24.63 5.98
CA ARG A 159 -11.89 -25.84 6.20
C ARG A 159 -11.72 -26.41 7.61
N GLY A 160 -11.27 -25.59 8.56
CA GLY A 160 -10.80 -26.02 9.88
C GLY A 160 -9.30 -26.34 9.88
N GLU A 161 -8.75 -26.56 11.07
CA GLU A 161 -7.32 -26.83 11.29
C GLU A 161 -6.89 -28.21 10.76
N ASP A 162 -7.74 -29.23 10.94
CA ASP A 162 -7.41 -30.62 10.57
C ASP A 162 -7.41 -30.88 9.06
N LEU A 163 -8.07 -30.01 8.28
CA LEU A 163 -8.14 -30.12 6.84
C LEU A 163 -7.16 -29.17 6.16
N ALA A 164 -6.47 -29.67 5.14
CA ALA A 164 -5.56 -28.84 4.36
C ALA A 164 -6.27 -27.62 3.77
N VAL A 165 -5.74 -26.44 4.12
CA VAL A 165 -6.17 -25.15 3.57
C VAL A 165 -5.90 -25.14 2.06
N LYS A 166 -6.87 -24.65 1.29
CA LYS A 166 -6.75 -24.43 -0.16
C LYS A 166 -6.81 -22.94 -0.45
N GLY A 167 -6.67 -22.57 -1.71
CA GLY A 167 -6.84 -21.21 -2.18
C GLY A 167 -7.15 -21.19 -3.66
N ALA A 168 -7.38 -20.01 -4.22
CA ALA A 168 -7.51 -19.84 -5.66
C ALA A 168 -7.04 -18.46 -6.09
N SER A 169 -6.65 -18.35 -7.36
CA SER A 169 -6.45 -17.07 -8.05
C SER A 169 -7.61 -16.86 -9.02
N TYR A 170 -8.31 -15.74 -8.93
CA TYR A 170 -9.39 -15.36 -9.82
C TYR A 170 -8.95 -14.20 -10.70
N ILE A 171 -9.25 -14.26 -11.99
CA ILE A 171 -9.02 -13.18 -12.94
C ILE A 171 -10.37 -12.70 -13.46
N PHE A 172 -10.63 -11.42 -13.29
CA PHE A 172 -11.82 -10.74 -13.76
C PHE A 172 -11.48 -9.66 -14.77
N GLU A 173 -12.45 -9.40 -15.65
CA GLU A 173 -12.44 -8.31 -16.61
C GLU A 173 -13.67 -7.43 -16.40
N ILE A 174 -13.48 -6.11 -16.42
CA ILE A 174 -14.59 -5.16 -16.44
C ILE A 174 -15.01 -4.96 -17.89
N VAL A 175 -16.19 -5.46 -18.24
CA VAL A 175 -16.76 -5.34 -19.59
C VAL A 175 -17.90 -4.33 -19.60
N GLU A 176 -17.96 -3.49 -20.63
CA GLU A 176 -19.13 -2.64 -20.85
C GLU A 176 -20.29 -3.50 -21.37
N VAL A 177 -21.45 -3.36 -20.74
CA VAL A 177 -22.68 -4.09 -21.10
C VAL A 177 -23.73 -3.11 -21.57
N VAL A 178 -24.49 -3.51 -22.58
CA VAL A 178 -25.64 -2.73 -23.02
C VAL A 178 -26.74 -2.89 -21.96
N PRO A 179 -27.14 -1.81 -21.27
CA PRO A 179 -28.13 -1.91 -20.20
C PRO A 179 -29.51 -2.29 -20.76
N ASP A 180 -30.17 -3.27 -20.14
CA ASP A 180 -31.52 -3.71 -20.53
C ASP A 180 -32.58 -2.60 -20.39
N LYS A 181 -32.34 -1.61 -19.51
CA LYS A 181 -33.19 -0.43 -19.32
C LYS A 181 -32.36 0.85 -19.23
N PRO A 182 -32.84 2.00 -19.75
CA PRO A 182 -32.18 3.28 -19.55
C PRO A 182 -31.97 3.56 -18.05
N GLY A 183 -30.72 3.81 -17.64
CA GLY A 183 -30.34 4.00 -16.23
C GLY A 183 -29.97 2.73 -15.46
N THR A 184 -29.93 1.56 -16.11
CA THR A 184 -29.35 0.35 -15.50
C THR A 184 -27.84 0.26 -15.70
N ARG A 185 -27.27 -0.73 -15.01
CA ARG A 185 -25.86 -1.13 -14.95
C ARG A 185 -25.16 -1.11 -16.31
N ARG A 186 -24.08 -0.33 -16.41
CA ARG A 186 -23.25 -0.18 -17.63
C ARG A 186 -22.03 -1.09 -17.69
N TYR A 187 -21.57 -1.60 -16.55
CA TYR A 187 -20.33 -2.39 -16.48
C TYR A 187 -20.56 -3.72 -15.79
N HIS A 188 -19.82 -4.75 -16.20
CA HIS A 188 -19.87 -6.07 -15.62
C HIS A 188 -18.53 -6.68 -15.28
N LEU A 189 -18.44 -7.24 -14.05
CA LEU A 189 -17.26 -7.90 -13.56
C LEU A 189 -17.31 -9.36 -14.01
N LYS A 190 -16.79 -9.62 -15.21
CA LYS A 190 -16.79 -10.93 -15.84
C LYS A 190 -15.65 -11.78 -15.27
N LEU A 191 -15.96 -12.91 -14.64
CA LEU A 191 -14.96 -13.91 -14.29
C LEU A 191 -14.44 -14.59 -15.56
N LEU A 192 -13.13 -14.52 -15.79
CA LEU A 192 -12.46 -15.16 -16.93
C LEU A 192 -11.84 -16.50 -16.53
N CYS A 193 -11.12 -16.52 -15.41
CA CYS A 193 -10.35 -17.67 -14.98
C CYS A 193 -10.39 -17.83 -13.45
N ARG A 194 -10.48 -19.09 -13.01
CA ARG A 194 -10.25 -19.51 -11.62
C ARG A 194 -9.20 -20.61 -11.64
N ASP A 195 -8.04 -20.34 -11.06
CA ASP A 195 -6.95 -21.32 -10.86
C ASP A 195 -6.97 -21.82 -9.41
N ASP A 196 -7.42 -23.05 -9.18
CA ASP A 196 -7.44 -23.66 -7.85
C ASP A 196 -6.02 -24.04 -7.41
N ALA A 197 -5.65 -23.63 -6.20
CA ALA A 197 -4.35 -23.88 -5.59
C ALA A 197 -4.42 -24.92 -4.47
N LYS A 198 -3.33 -25.69 -4.31
CA LYS A 198 -3.20 -26.72 -3.26
C LYS A 198 -2.81 -26.14 -1.88
N GLY A 199 -2.76 -24.82 -1.77
CA GLY A 199 -2.47 -24.07 -0.55
C GLY A 199 -3.10 -22.67 -0.65
N PRO A 200 -3.06 -21.87 0.42
CA PRO A 200 -3.60 -20.52 0.40
C PRO A 200 -2.86 -19.64 -0.61
N VAL A 201 -3.60 -18.81 -1.35
CA VAL A 201 -3.04 -17.77 -2.21
C VAL A 201 -3.12 -16.45 -1.46
N SER A 202 -2.07 -16.15 -0.72
CA SER A 202 -2.01 -15.03 0.23
C SER A 202 -1.61 -13.69 -0.38
N ALA A 203 -0.82 -13.70 -1.46
CA ALA A 203 -0.30 -12.50 -2.11
C ALA A 203 -0.19 -12.71 -3.61
N ILE A 204 -0.35 -11.63 -4.37
CA ILE A 204 -0.28 -11.58 -5.83
C ILE A 204 0.41 -10.31 -6.31
N CYS A 205 1.05 -10.37 -7.48
CA CYS A 205 1.49 -9.19 -8.24
C CYS A 205 1.69 -9.56 -9.72
N GLY A 206 1.82 -8.57 -10.61
CA GLY A 206 2.24 -8.79 -12.00
C GLY A 206 3.74 -8.66 -12.17
N ILE A 207 4.36 -9.45 -13.04
CA ILE A 207 5.77 -9.26 -13.44
C ILE A 207 5.89 -9.50 -14.95
N ASN A 208 6.31 -8.49 -15.72
CA ASN A 208 6.49 -8.59 -17.18
C ASN A 208 5.30 -9.25 -17.93
N GLY A 209 4.05 -8.95 -17.56
CA GLY A 209 2.86 -9.57 -18.17
C GLY A 209 2.49 -10.96 -17.64
N TYR A 210 3.21 -11.49 -16.66
CA TYR A 210 2.89 -12.73 -15.97
C TYR A 210 2.26 -12.46 -14.60
N LEU A 211 1.38 -13.36 -14.16
CA LEU A 211 0.84 -13.35 -12.81
C LEU A 211 1.81 -14.08 -11.87
N VAL A 212 2.27 -13.39 -10.82
CA VAL A 212 2.92 -14.03 -9.68
C VAL A 212 1.88 -14.25 -8.59
N SER A 213 1.75 -15.48 -8.10
CA SER A 213 0.90 -15.76 -6.95
C SER A 213 1.58 -16.71 -5.96
N SER A 214 1.34 -16.46 -4.67
CA SER A 214 1.77 -17.36 -3.60
C SER A 214 0.88 -18.60 -3.54
N MET A 215 1.44 -19.70 -3.01
CA MET A 215 0.74 -20.93 -2.71
C MET A 215 1.41 -21.55 -1.48
N GLY A 216 1.04 -21.07 -0.29
CA GLY A 216 1.70 -21.42 0.97
C GLY A 216 3.21 -21.13 0.92
N GLN A 217 4.04 -22.18 0.96
CA GLN A 217 5.51 -22.10 0.99
C GLN A 217 6.16 -22.02 -0.40
N LYS A 218 5.37 -21.70 -1.43
CA LYS A 218 5.86 -21.56 -2.81
C LYS A 218 5.29 -20.28 -3.43
N ILE A 219 6.01 -19.74 -4.41
CA ILE A 219 5.46 -18.77 -5.36
C ILE A 219 5.55 -19.35 -6.76
N PHE A 220 4.60 -18.97 -7.61
CA PHE A 220 4.51 -19.39 -9.00
C PHE A 220 4.38 -18.17 -9.89
N VAL A 221 5.11 -18.19 -11.00
CA VAL A 221 4.89 -17.27 -12.13
C VAL A 221 4.04 -18.02 -13.14
N ARG A 222 2.92 -17.41 -13.57
CA ARG A 222 1.97 -18.00 -14.51
C ARG A 222 1.69 -17.08 -15.68
N ALA A 223 1.69 -17.62 -16.88
CA ALA A 223 1.21 -16.96 -18.09
C ALA A 223 -0.31 -17.08 -18.19
N PHE A 224 -0.98 -16.01 -18.59
CA PHE A 224 -2.42 -16.02 -18.84
C PHE A 224 -2.66 -16.31 -20.32
N GLU A 225 -2.93 -17.58 -20.65
CA GLU A 225 -3.09 -18.00 -22.03
C GLU A 225 -4.55 -17.89 -22.48
N LEU A 226 -4.73 -17.32 -23.68
CA LEU A 226 -6.02 -17.22 -24.39
C LEU A 226 -7.13 -16.54 -23.57
N ASP A 227 -6.76 -15.72 -22.59
CA ASP A 227 -7.67 -15.08 -21.64
C ASP A 227 -8.60 -16.05 -20.87
N GLU A 228 -8.21 -17.32 -20.75
CA GLU A 228 -9.07 -18.37 -20.16
C GLU A 228 -8.36 -19.22 -19.09
N ARG A 229 -7.03 -19.38 -19.19
CA ARG A 229 -6.29 -20.29 -18.29
C ARG A 229 -4.94 -19.72 -17.86
N LEU A 230 -4.54 -20.09 -16.65
CA LEU A 230 -3.22 -19.80 -16.13
C LEU A 230 -2.30 -21.01 -16.27
N VAL A 231 -1.11 -20.80 -16.84
CA VAL A 231 -0.10 -21.85 -17.06
C VAL A 231 1.18 -21.49 -16.32
N GLY A 232 1.64 -22.39 -15.43
CA GLY A 232 2.87 -22.18 -14.66
C GLY A 232 4.12 -22.22 -15.53
N VAL A 233 4.93 -21.16 -15.47
CA VAL A 233 6.20 -21.04 -16.21
C VAL A 233 7.43 -21.14 -15.30
N ALA A 234 7.34 -20.66 -14.06
CA ALA A 234 8.40 -20.76 -13.07
C ALA A 234 7.82 -20.91 -11.66
N PHE A 235 8.62 -21.43 -10.74
CA PHE A 235 8.29 -21.48 -9.32
C PHE A 235 9.52 -21.25 -8.45
N LEU A 236 9.31 -20.87 -7.20
CA LEU A 236 10.34 -20.76 -6.18
C LEU A 236 9.78 -21.24 -4.84
N ASP A 237 10.54 -22.09 -4.16
CA ASP A 237 10.27 -22.44 -2.76
C ASP A 237 10.70 -21.27 -1.86
N VAL A 238 9.77 -20.76 -1.07
CA VAL A 238 9.94 -19.57 -0.22
C VAL A 238 9.92 -19.99 1.26
N GLY A 239 9.64 -19.05 2.16
CA GLY A 239 9.61 -19.29 3.59
C GLY A 239 8.35 -20.01 4.07
N VAL A 240 7.69 -19.44 5.06
CA VAL A 240 6.56 -20.04 5.77
C VAL A 240 5.24 -19.58 5.18
N TYR A 241 5.06 -18.28 5.05
CA TYR A 241 3.83 -17.66 4.58
C TYR A 241 4.16 -16.31 3.97
N VAL A 242 3.86 -16.17 2.68
CA VAL A 242 4.11 -14.93 1.94
C VAL A 242 3.07 -13.90 2.33
N THR A 243 3.50 -12.78 2.87
CA THR A 243 2.62 -11.68 3.31
C THR A 243 2.45 -10.63 2.23
N ALA A 244 3.51 -10.38 1.45
CA ALA A 244 3.50 -9.36 0.40
C ALA A 244 4.36 -9.78 -0.80
N LEU A 245 3.90 -9.42 -2.00
CA LEU A 245 4.64 -9.54 -3.26
C LEU A 245 4.60 -8.19 -3.96
N LYS A 246 5.77 -7.65 -4.32
CA LYS A 246 5.87 -6.45 -5.16
C LYS A 246 6.92 -6.66 -6.23
N SER A 247 6.62 -6.22 -7.44
CA SER A 247 7.52 -6.33 -8.59
C SER A 247 8.00 -4.96 -9.04
N LEU A 248 9.20 -4.95 -9.63
CA LEU A 248 9.73 -3.80 -10.34
C LEU A 248 10.56 -4.32 -11.50
N LYS A 249 10.11 -4.05 -12.73
CA LYS A 249 10.67 -4.64 -13.95
C LYS A 249 10.70 -6.17 -13.80
N ASN A 250 11.85 -6.79 -14.04
CA ASN A 250 12.08 -8.22 -13.88
C ASN A 250 12.52 -8.64 -12.47
N THR A 251 12.32 -7.80 -11.45
CA THR A 251 12.67 -8.13 -10.06
C THR A 251 11.44 -8.20 -9.18
N LEU A 252 11.55 -8.97 -8.11
CA LEU A 252 10.47 -9.32 -7.20
C LEU A 252 10.96 -9.23 -5.76
N LEU A 253 10.18 -8.56 -4.92
CA LEU A 253 10.28 -8.60 -3.47
C LEU A 253 9.23 -9.56 -2.92
N ILE A 254 9.66 -10.36 -1.96
CA ILE A 254 8.81 -11.31 -1.24
C ILE A 254 8.96 -10.99 0.24
N GLY A 255 7.87 -10.57 0.86
CA GLY A 255 7.74 -10.50 2.31
C GLY A 255 7.26 -11.84 2.87
N ASP A 256 7.88 -12.28 3.96
CA ASP A 256 7.49 -13.50 4.67
C ASP A 256 7.28 -13.21 6.16
N VAL A 257 6.26 -13.84 6.75
CA VAL A 257 5.88 -13.67 8.16
C VAL A 257 6.95 -14.15 9.15
N VAL A 258 7.93 -14.95 8.72
CA VAL A 258 9.03 -15.44 9.57
C VAL A 258 10.39 -15.12 8.97
N LYS A 259 10.55 -15.33 7.67
CA LYS A 259 11.85 -15.34 6.99
C LYS A 259 12.29 -13.97 6.46
N GLY A 260 11.60 -12.90 6.84
CA GLY A 260 11.99 -11.55 6.44
C GLY A 260 11.73 -11.28 4.96
N VAL A 261 12.69 -10.63 4.30
CA VAL A 261 12.54 -10.16 2.91
C VAL A 261 13.44 -10.95 1.97
N TRP A 262 12.92 -11.33 0.81
CA TRP A 262 13.69 -11.95 -0.27
C TRP A 262 13.65 -11.06 -1.49
N PHE A 263 14.82 -10.81 -2.08
CA PHE A 263 14.98 -10.12 -3.34
C PHE A 263 15.33 -11.12 -4.44
N VAL A 264 14.51 -11.17 -5.49
CA VAL A 264 14.52 -12.22 -6.51
C VAL A 264 14.49 -11.58 -7.90
N ALA A 265 15.22 -12.15 -8.86
CA ALA A 265 15.12 -11.81 -10.27
C ALA A 265 14.33 -12.88 -11.01
N PHE A 266 13.49 -12.44 -11.95
CA PHE A 266 12.85 -13.27 -12.94
C PHE A 266 13.64 -13.23 -14.24
N GLN A 267 14.01 -14.40 -14.73
CA GLN A 267 14.69 -14.59 -16.01
C GLN A 267 13.76 -15.42 -16.91
N GLU A 268 13.55 -14.97 -18.15
CA GLU A 268 12.63 -15.60 -19.10
C GLU A 268 13.32 -16.66 -19.99
N ASP A 269 14.62 -16.52 -20.24
CA ASP A 269 15.40 -17.46 -21.07
C ASP A 269 16.57 -18.08 -20.28
N PRO A 270 16.41 -19.26 -19.66
CA PRO A 270 15.15 -20.00 -19.46
C PRO A 270 14.33 -19.41 -18.30
N PHE A 271 13.02 -19.71 -18.27
CA PHE A 271 12.11 -19.32 -17.20
C PHE A 271 12.58 -19.83 -15.84
N LYS A 272 13.05 -18.92 -14.98
CA LYS A 272 13.43 -19.23 -13.60
C LYS A 272 13.38 -17.99 -12.71
N LEU A 273 13.14 -18.24 -11.43
CA LEU A 273 13.32 -17.26 -10.36
C LEU A 273 14.68 -17.48 -9.71
N VAL A 274 15.51 -16.44 -9.66
CA VAL A 274 16.85 -16.46 -9.09
C VAL A 274 16.88 -15.58 -7.85
N VAL A 275 17.13 -16.17 -6.69
CA VAL A 275 17.30 -15.40 -5.45
C VAL A 275 18.58 -14.59 -5.55
N LEU A 276 18.44 -13.26 -5.49
CA LEU A 276 19.56 -12.33 -5.50
C LEU A 276 20.12 -12.15 -4.08
N GLY A 277 19.24 -11.90 -3.10
CA GLY A 277 19.62 -11.69 -1.71
C GLY A 277 18.46 -11.87 -0.73
N LYS A 278 18.78 -12.10 0.54
CA LYS A 278 17.79 -12.23 1.62
C LYS A 278 18.12 -11.30 2.78
N SER A 279 17.12 -10.91 3.56
CA SER A 279 17.35 -10.18 4.80
C SER A 279 18.24 -11.01 5.75
N PRO A 280 19.16 -10.37 6.49
CA PRO A 280 20.12 -11.07 7.34
C PRO A 280 19.45 -11.65 8.60
N HIS A 281 18.36 -11.04 9.05
CA HIS A 281 17.62 -11.44 10.24
C HIS A 281 16.17 -11.82 9.88
N PRO A 282 15.59 -12.83 10.54
CA PRO A 282 14.15 -13.09 10.54
C PRO A 282 13.38 -11.86 11.03
N ALA A 283 12.24 -11.58 10.40
CA ALA A 283 11.32 -10.51 10.80
C ALA A 283 9.91 -10.86 10.30
N CYS A 284 8.88 -10.41 11.05
CA CYS A 284 7.47 -10.61 10.70
C CYS A 284 7.02 -9.53 9.71
N ILE A 285 7.35 -9.72 8.44
CA ILE A 285 7.12 -8.66 7.44
C ILE A 285 5.64 -8.60 7.08
N SER A 286 5.04 -7.43 7.20
CA SER A 286 3.66 -7.16 6.76
C SER A 286 3.61 -6.58 5.34
N THR A 287 4.54 -5.68 5.02
CA THR A 287 4.62 -4.95 3.74
C THR A 287 6.06 -4.90 3.23
N VAL A 288 6.24 -4.93 1.91
CA VAL A 288 7.54 -4.72 1.25
C VAL A 288 7.35 -3.84 0.03
N ASP A 289 8.26 -2.90 -0.19
CA ASP A 289 8.18 -1.95 -1.29
C ASP A 289 9.55 -1.60 -1.85
N PHE A 290 9.58 -1.35 -3.15
CA PHE A 290 10.73 -0.73 -3.80
C PHE A 290 10.72 0.77 -3.55
N PHE A 291 11.87 1.31 -3.15
CA PHE A 291 12.03 2.73 -2.88
C PHE A 291 13.29 3.24 -3.55
N PHE A 292 13.19 4.21 -4.45
CA PHE A 292 14.31 4.67 -5.26
C PHE A 292 14.40 6.19 -5.30
N SER A 293 15.63 6.68 -5.40
CA SER A 293 15.97 8.08 -5.62
C SER A 293 17.32 8.19 -6.30
N GLU A 294 17.46 9.11 -7.25
CA GLU A 294 18.76 9.46 -7.86
C GLU A 294 19.62 8.27 -8.31
N GLY A 295 18.99 7.26 -8.92
CA GLY A 295 19.67 6.05 -9.40
C GLY A 295 20.06 5.04 -8.32
N GLN A 296 19.70 5.29 -7.06
CA GLN A 296 19.80 4.34 -5.96
C GLN A 296 18.46 3.62 -5.75
N LEU A 297 18.54 2.33 -5.45
CA LEU A 297 17.39 1.50 -5.10
C LEU A 297 17.58 0.98 -3.67
N ALA A 298 16.57 1.23 -2.86
CA ALA A 298 16.38 0.69 -1.53
C ALA A 298 15.13 -0.20 -1.51
N ILE A 299 15.07 -1.06 -0.50
CA ILE A 299 13.94 -1.94 -0.23
C ILE A 299 13.42 -1.55 1.15
N VAL A 300 12.16 -1.14 1.21
CA VAL A 300 11.51 -0.77 2.48
C VAL A 300 10.62 -1.92 2.91
N ALA A 301 10.73 -2.32 4.18
CA ALA A 301 9.89 -3.36 4.74
C ALA A 301 9.27 -2.90 6.06
N GLY A 302 7.96 -3.04 6.20
CA GLY A 302 7.24 -2.82 7.45
C GLY A 302 6.96 -4.16 8.14
N ASP A 303 6.96 -4.17 9.48
CA ASP A 303 6.54 -5.31 10.29
C ASP A 303 5.30 -5.02 11.15
N GLU A 304 4.79 -6.09 11.78
CA GLU A 304 3.61 -6.04 12.65
C GLU A 304 3.83 -5.23 13.95
N GLU A 305 5.09 -5.03 14.36
CA GLU A 305 5.46 -4.22 15.53
C GLU A 305 5.60 -2.72 15.17
N GLY A 306 5.40 -2.37 13.89
CA GLY A 306 5.52 -1.00 13.41
C GLY A 306 6.96 -0.54 13.17
N VAL A 307 7.90 -1.46 12.99
CA VAL A 307 9.28 -1.16 12.59
C VAL A 307 9.41 -1.16 11.07
N ILE A 308 9.81 -0.01 10.52
CA ILE A 308 10.29 0.12 9.14
C ILE A 308 11.77 -0.26 9.09
N ARG A 309 12.14 -1.06 8.11
CA ARG A 309 13.53 -1.40 7.78
C ARG A 309 13.84 -0.97 6.37
N ILE A 310 14.97 -0.31 6.17
CA ILE A 310 15.50 0.01 4.85
C ILE A 310 16.68 -0.89 4.57
N TYR A 311 16.56 -1.69 3.52
CA TYR A 311 17.59 -2.55 3.00
C TYR A 311 18.17 -2.02 1.70
N GLU A 312 19.42 -2.41 1.44
CA GLU A 312 20.13 -2.16 0.19
C GLU A 312 20.67 -3.47 -0.37
N TYR A 313 20.66 -3.58 -1.70
CA TYR A 313 21.32 -4.66 -2.42
C TYR A 313 22.61 -4.13 -3.07
N ASP A 314 23.74 -4.35 -2.42
CA ASP A 314 25.07 -4.04 -2.96
C ASP A 314 25.96 -5.30 -2.94
N PRO A 315 26.09 -6.03 -4.06
CA PRO A 315 26.90 -7.23 -4.13
C PRO A 315 28.42 -6.97 -4.03
N LEU A 316 28.87 -5.72 -4.19
CA LEU A 316 30.28 -5.34 -4.07
C LEU A 316 30.66 -5.10 -2.60
N ASN A 317 29.69 -4.80 -1.75
CA ASN A 317 29.91 -4.65 -0.32
C ASN A 317 30.22 -6.00 0.34
N VAL A 318 31.24 -6.04 1.18
CA VAL A 318 31.67 -7.24 1.91
C VAL A 318 30.57 -7.80 2.82
N GLU A 319 29.73 -6.94 3.40
CA GLU A 319 28.64 -7.35 4.30
C GLU A 319 27.54 -8.14 3.57
N SER A 320 27.36 -7.90 2.27
CA SER A 320 26.39 -8.60 1.42
C SER A 320 26.75 -10.06 1.16
N GLN A 321 27.98 -10.48 1.46
CA GLN A 321 28.51 -11.80 1.13
C GLN A 321 28.37 -12.14 -0.37
N GLY A 322 28.75 -11.19 -1.23
CA GLY A 322 28.64 -11.33 -2.68
C GLY A 322 27.19 -11.23 -3.18
N GLY A 323 26.37 -10.41 -2.51
CA GLY A 323 24.96 -10.16 -2.84
C GLY A 323 23.96 -11.08 -2.14
N GLN A 324 24.39 -12.21 -1.57
CA GLN A 324 23.47 -13.19 -0.94
C GLN A 324 22.67 -12.62 0.22
N LYS A 325 23.18 -11.57 0.87
CA LYS A 325 22.52 -10.86 1.96
C LYS A 325 22.21 -9.42 1.56
N LEU A 326 21.00 -9.00 1.88
CA LEU A 326 20.63 -7.60 1.89
C LEU A 326 21.33 -6.90 3.07
N ILE A 327 21.75 -5.66 2.84
CA ILE A 327 22.39 -4.84 3.86
C ILE A 327 21.29 -4.05 4.56
N LEU A 328 21.21 -4.17 5.88
CA LEU A 328 20.27 -3.39 6.67
C LEU A 328 20.88 -2.01 6.97
N ASN A 329 20.39 -0.98 6.28
CA ASN A 329 20.91 0.39 6.43
C ASN A 329 20.33 1.11 7.64
N THR A 330 19.02 0.95 7.88
CA THR A 330 18.35 1.62 9.01
C THR A 330 17.08 0.89 9.46
N GLU A 331 16.72 1.14 10.71
CA GLU A 331 15.46 0.72 11.34
C GLU A 331 14.80 1.94 12.00
N PHE A 332 13.50 2.09 11.83
CA PHE A 332 12.72 3.19 12.39
C PHE A 332 11.37 2.70 12.94
N HIS A 333 11.02 3.11 14.15
CA HIS A 333 9.77 2.68 14.78
C HIS A 333 8.63 3.67 14.52
N GLY A 334 7.74 3.28 13.62
CA GLY A 334 6.54 3.97 13.14
C GLY A 334 5.40 4.15 14.12
N GLN A 335 5.40 3.44 15.26
CA GLN A 335 4.37 3.45 16.34
C GLN A 335 3.16 2.57 16.10
N ALA A 336 2.87 2.24 14.85
CA ALA A 336 1.72 1.43 14.50
C ALA A 336 2.11 0.38 13.46
N GLU A 337 1.36 -0.72 13.46
CA GLU A 337 1.46 -1.78 12.46
C GLU A 337 1.14 -1.23 11.07
N TYR A 338 2.06 -1.44 10.12
CA TYR A 338 1.85 -1.12 8.71
C TYR A 338 1.03 -2.21 8.04
N ARG A 339 -0.14 -1.83 7.50
CA ARG A 339 -1.09 -2.79 6.89
C ARG A 339 -1.13 -2.71 5.38
N SER A 340 -0.90 -1.53 4.82
CA SER A 340 -0.97 -1.31 3.37
C SER A 340 0.05 -0.28 2.94
N SER A 341 0.49 -0.38 1.70
CA SER A 341 1.44 0.54 1.11
C SER A 341 1.16 0.75 -0.37
N ILE A 342 1.45 1.96 -0.85
CA ILE A 342 1.40 2.33 -2.26
C ILE A 342 2.58 3.22 -2.60
N ALA A 343 3.37 2.78 -3.58
CA ALA A 343 4.45 3.56 -4.15
C ALA A 343 3.91 4.46 -5.27
N THR A 344 4.16 5.75 -5.18
CA THR A 344 3.83 6.75 -6.20
C THR A 344 5.10 7.39 -6.74
N LEU A 345 5.02 7.95 -7.95
CA LEU A 345 6.16 8.64 -8.56
C LEU A 345 6.17 10.12 -8.15
N GLY A 346 7.29 10.57 -7.62
CA GLY A 346 7.67 11.97 -7.53
C GLY A 346 8.63 12.36 -8.65
N ARG A 347 8.70 13.65 -8.96
CA ARG A 347 9.74 14.21 -9.83
C ARG A 347 10.40 15.38 -9.12
N THR A 348 11.72 15.40 -9.12
CA THR A 348 12.46 16.57 -8.62
C THR A 348 12.30 17.74 -9.59
N LYS A 349 12.82 18.92 -9.21
CA LYS A 349 12.84 20.10 -10.10
C LYS A 349 13.61 19.85 -11.40
N ASP A 350 14.60 18.96 -11.36
CA ASP A 350 15.42 18.56 -12.50
C ASP A 350 14.83 17.35 -13.24
N GLU A 351 13.54 17.06 -13.04
CA GLU A 351 12.78 15.94 -13.63
C GLU A 351 13.31 14.54 -13.31
N VAL A 352 14.17 14.41 -12.29
CA VAL A 352 14.66 13.10 -11.84
C VAL A 352 13.52 12.37 -11.12
N PRO A 353 13.15 11.15 -11.56
CA PRO A 353 12.11 10.37 -10.90
C PRO A 353 12.60 9.83 -9.57
N TYR A 354 11.74 9.89 -8.56
CA TYR A 354 11.93 9.25 -7.26
C TYR A 354 10.63 8.62 -6.79
N SER A 355 10.69 7.63 -5.90
CA SER A 355 9.50 7.03 -5.31
C SER A 355 9.07 7.79 -4.05
N ARG A 356 7.76 7.95 -3.87
CA ARG A 356 7.13 8.29 -2.59
C ARG A 356 6.33 7.09 -2.13
N LEU A 357 6.53 6.67 -0.89
CA LEU A 357 5.84 5.52 -0.35
C LEU A 357 4.80 5.99 0.66
N LEU A 358 3.52 5.87 0.31
CA LEU A 358 2.43 6.12 1.24
C LEU A 358 2.09 4.80 1.94
N THR A 359 1.94 4.83 3.25
CA THR A 359 1.61 3.66 4.06
C THR A 359 0.42 3.94 4.96
N GLY A 360 -0.51 2.98 5.04
CA GLY A 360 -1.63 3.01 5.96
C GLY A 360 -1.43 2.04 7.13
N SER A 361 -1.65 2.54 8.33
CA SER A 361 -1.47 1.82 9.59
C SER A 361 -2.81 1.34 10.18
N ALA A 362 -2.75 0.35 11.07
CA ALA A 362 -3.95 -0.25 11.69
C ALA A 362 -4.75 0.71 12.60
N ASP A 363 -4.13 1.78 13.10
CA ASP A 363 -4.76 2.82 13.94
C ASP A 363 -5.44 3.93 13.11
N GLY A 364 -5.43 3.82 11.79
CA GLY A 364 -5.98 4.81 10.86
C GLY A 364 -5.00 5.94 10.51
N SER A 365 -3.76 5.90 11.01
CA SER A 365 -2.73 6.84 10.59
C SER A 365 -2.26 6.56 9.16
N LEU A 366 -1.85 7.64 8.48
CA LEU A 366 -1.25 7.61 7.16
C LEU A 366 0.14 8.24 7.27
N HIS A 367 1.15 7.57 6.73
CA HIS A 367 2.51 8.05 6.70
C HIS A 367 3.02 8.11 5.26
N VAL A 368 3.98 9.00 5.00
CA VAL A 368 4.66 9.08 3.71
C VAL A 368 6.15 9.04 3.95
N LEU A 369 6.83 8.11 3.30
CA LEU A 369 8.29 8.06 3.25
C LEU A 369 8.77 8.69 1.94
N ILE A 370 9.68 9.65 2.06
CA ILE A 370 10.16 10.48 0.95
C ILE A 370 11.68 10.52 1.00
N PRO A 371 12.37 10.34 -0.14
CA PRO A 371 13.82 10.43 -0.17
C PRO A 371 14.24 11.89 0.00
N VAL A 372 15.31 12.10 0.75
CA VAL A 372 15.87 13.42 1.05
C VAL A 372 17.31 13.46 0.56
N GLU A 373 17.70 14.57 -0.06
CA GLU A 373 19.08 14.79 -0.51
C GLU A 373 20.04 14.71 0.69
N GLU A 374 21.21 14.08 0.50
CA GLU A 374 22.16 13.83 1.59
C GLU A 374 22.57 15.13 2.33
N SER A 375 22.70 16.25 1.60
CA SER A 375 23.07 17.54 2.18
C SER A 375 21.97 18.09 3.11
N VAL A 376 20.71 17.95 2.70
CA VAL A 376 19.51 18.34 3.47
C VAL A 376 19.36 17.41 4.66
N TYR A 377 19.45 16.11 4.43
CA TYR A 377 19.35 15.08 5.47
C TYR A 377 20.35 15.32 6.60
N LYS A 378 21.64 15.61 6.28
CA LYS A 378 22.65 15.91 7.31
C LYS A 378 22.29 17.14 8.15
N ARG A 379 21.77 18.21 7.54
CA ARG A 379 21.34 19.41 8.27
C ARG A 379 20.15 19.13 9.18
N LEU A 380 19.12 18.47 8.65
CA LEU A 380 17.92 18.13 9.40
C LEU A 380 18.18 17.10 10.49
N GLN A 381 19.11 16.16 10.30
CA GLN A 381 19.50 15.21 11.33
C GLN A 381 20.17 15.91 12.53
N LEU A 382 21.01 16.92 12.27
CA LEU A 382 21.59 17.75 13.33
C LEU A 382 20.51 18.52 14.08
N LEU A 383 19.53 19.08 13.35
CA LEU A 383 18.38 19.77 13.93
C LEU A 383 17.53 18.83 14.80
N GLN A 384 17.18 17.65 14.29
CA GLN A 384 16.45 16.62 15.02
C GLN A 384 17.16 16.31 16.34
N GLY A 385 18.48 16.13 16.31
CA GLY A 385 19.28 15.93 17.52
C GLY A 385 19.23 17.09 18.51
N GLN A 386 19.12 18.35 18.05
CA GLN A 386 18.90 19.50 18.94
C GLN A 386 17.48 19.53 19.50
N LEU A 387 16.47 19.22 18.70
CA LEU A 387 15.07 19.19 19.14
C LEU A 387 14.86 18.09 20.19
N THR A 388 15.40 16.90 19.97
CA THR A 388 15.33 15.80 20.95
C THR A 388 15.89 16.21 22.32
N ARG A 389 16.97 17.00 22.37
CA ARG A 389 17.65 17.38 23.62
C ARG A 389 17.11 18.65 24.29
N ASN A 390 16.70 19.64 23.50
CA ASN A 390 16.42 20.99 24.00
C ASN A 390 14.92 21.32 24.07
N VAL A 391 14.05 20.48 23.51
CA VAL A 391 12.59 20.63 23.60
C VAL A 391 12.04 19.70 24.66
N GLN A 392 11.04 20.19 25.40
CA GLN A 392 10.29 19.37 26.35
C GLN A 392 9.29 18.50 25.59
N HIS A 393 9.47 17.18 25.67
CA HIS A 393 8.56 16.21 25.05
C HIS A 393 7.35 15.94 25.94
N ILE A 394 6.20 15.68 25.32
CA ILE A 394 4.98 15.28 26.02
C ILE A 394 5.27 13.99 26.81
N ALA A 395 4.80 13.95 28.06
CA ALA A 395 5.04 12.86 29.01
C ALA A 395 6.54 12.56 29.31
N GLY A 396 7.48 13.42 28.90
CA GLY A 396 8.91 13.20 29.13
C GLY A 396 9.47 11.96 28.43
N ILE A 397 8.76 11.42 27.44
CA ILE A 397 9.18 10.22 26.70
C ILE A 397 10.33 10.61 25.79
N VAL A 398 11.55 10.30 26.20
CA VAL A 398 12.72 10.28 25.31
C VAL A 398 12.72 8.91 24.65
N ARG A 399 12.12 8.82 23.46
CA ARG A 399 11.99 7.57 22.68
C ARG A 399 13.35 6.90 22.46
N ASN A 400 13.62 5.83 23.21
CA ASN A 400 14.43 4.69 22.75
C ASN A 400 14.32 3.49 23.72
N GLU A 401 13.20 2.74 23.68
CA GLU A 401 13.01 1.59 24.60
C GLU A 401 13.54 0.25 24.05
N TYR A 402 13.68 0.09 22.74
CA TYR A 402 13.99 -1.24 22.15
C TYR A 402 15.32 -1.35 21.40
N SER A 403 16.03 -0.25 21.16
CA SER A 403 17.36 -0.28 20.54
C SER A 403 18.39 0.52 21.32
N SER A 404 19.40 -0.17 21.85
CA SER A 404 20.57 0.42 22.50
C SER A 404 21.58 1.02 21.51
N ARG A 405 21.31 0.95 20.19
CA ARG A 405 22.10 1.62 19.16
C ARG A 405 21.36 2.89 18.72
N PRO A 406 22.06 4.02 18.51
CA PRO A 406 21.47 5.19 17.86
C PRO A 406 21.22 4.87 16.38
N LEU A 407 20.13 4.15 16.09
CA LEU A 407 19.67 3.80 14.75
C LEU A 407 18.73 4.85 14.15
N THR A 408 18.59 6.03 14.76
CA THR A 408 18.05 7.23 14.09
C THR A 408 19.03 7.81 13.06
N LYS A 409 19.74 6.94 12.34
CA LYS A 409 20.50 7.27 11.14
C LYS A 409 19.77 6.63 9.96
N GLY A 410 19.38 7.41 8.97
CA GLY A 410 18.77 6.97 7.71
C GLY A 410 17.35 7.50 7.51
N ILE A 411 16.59 7.73 8.59
CA ILE A 411 15.22 8.28 8.54
C ILE A 411 15.11 9.47 9.50
N LEU A 412 14.49 10.55 9.02
CA LEU A 412 14.13 11.73 9.80
C LEU A 412 12.69 11.60 10.30
N ASP A 413 12.44 12.06 11.53
CA ASP A 413 11.10 12.10 12.13
C ASP A 413 10.47 13.47 11.86
N ASP A 414 9.60 13.54 10.86
CA ASP A 414 8.94 14.77 10.44
C ASP A 414 8.08 15.38 11.55
N GLY A 415 7.40 14.55 12.35
CA GLY A 415 6.59 15.03 13.47
C GLY A 415 7.42 15.69 14.58
N LEU A 416 8.68 15.28 14.76
CA LEU A 416 9.62 15.98 15.64
C LEU A 416 10.17 17.26 14.98
N LEU A 417 10.43 17.23 13.67
CA LEU A 417 10.93 18.39 12.93
C LEU A 417 9.89 19.52 12.86
N ASP A 418 8.60 19.21 12.74
CA ASP A 418 7.49 20.17 12.74
C ASP A 418 7.46 21.04 14.00
N ILE A 419 7.91 20.50 15.15
CA ILE A 419 8.00 21.26 16.40
C ILE A 419 8.92 22.48 16.24
N PHE A 420 9.90 22.43 15.34
CA PHE A 420 10.77 23.57 15.08
C PHE A 420 9.98 24.81 14.63
N ASP A 421 8.95 24.62 13.81
CA ASP A 421 8.12 25.72 13.29
C ASP A 421 7.22 26.33 14.38
N GLU A 422 6.88 25.56 15.41
CA GLU A 422 6.12 26.03 16.58
C GLU A 422 6.98 26.85 17.57
N LEU A 423 8.31 26.72 17.52
CA LEU A 423 9.20 27.45 18.41
C LEU A 423 9.21 28.95 18.10
N SER A 424 9.48 29.78 19.11
CA SER A 424 9.69 31.21 18.89
C SER A 424 10.89 31.46 17.97
N ILE A 425 10.83 32.52 17.17
CA ILE A 425 11.92 32.88 16.23
C ILE A 425 13.28 32.97 16.94
N GLN A 426 13.31 33.45 18.19
CA GLN A 426 14.54 33.53 18.99
C GLN A 426 15.12 32.13 19.26
N LYS A 427 14.29 31.16 19.65
CA LYS A 427 14.71 29.76 19.87
C LYS A 427 15.14 29.09 18.56
N GLN A 428 14.41 29.32 17.47
CA GLN A 428 14.79 28.81 16.15
C GLN A 428 16.20 29.30 15.74
N VAL A 429 16.48 30.59 15.92
CA VAL A 429 17.80 31.18 15.64
C VAL A 429 18.89 30.63 16.56
N GLU A 430 18.59 30.43 17.84
CA GLU A 430 19.52 29.84 18.79
C GLU A 430 19.89 28.40 18.41
N MET A 431 18.90 27.56 18.09
CA MET A 431 19.12 26.17 17.71
C MET A 431 19.87 26.04 16.39
N THR A 432 19.49 26.82 15.37
CA THR A 432 20.17 26.82 14.05
C THR A 432 21.64 27.24 14.17
N ARG A 433 21.94 28.21 15.05
CA ARG A 433 23.32 28.63 15.33
C ARG A 433 24.18 27.49 15.90
N GLN A 434 23.61 26.65 16.77
CA GLN A 434 24.33 25.51 17.37
C GLN A 434 24.71 24.43 16.35
N ILE A 435 23.99 24.34 15.23
CA ILE A 435 24.27 23.39 14.14
C ILE A 435 24.98 24.06 12.94
N ALA A 436 25.49 25.28 13.12
CA ALA A 436 26.16 26.07 12.07
C ALA A 436 25.32 26.23 10.79
N SER A 437 24.01 26.43 10.94
CA SER A 437 23.09 26.67 9.83
C SER A 437 22.31 27.97 10.02
N GLU A 438 21.69 28.47 8.95
CA GLU A 438 20.79 29.61 8.99
C GLU A 438 19.33 29.16 9.11
N ARG A 439 18.53 29.90 9.89
CA ARG A 439 17.08 29.66 10.01
C ARG A 439 16.38 29.61 8.66
N SER A 440 16.69 30.54 7.76
CA SER A 440 16.10 30.63 6.41
C SER A 440 16.33 29.34 5.60
N VAL A 441 17.51 28.74 5.72
CA VAL A 441 17.86 27.49 5.04
C VAL A 441 17.07 26.32 5.62
N ILE A 442 17.01 26.20 6.95
CA ILE A 442 16.25 25.13 7.61
C ILE A 442 14.75 25.23 7.29
N VAL A 443 14.16 26.42 7.38
CA VAL A 443 12.74 26.63 7.04
C VAL A 443 12.48 26.29 5.57
N LYS A 444 13.41 26.64 4.68
CA LYS A 444 13.31 26.28 3.26
C LYS A 444 13.36 24.77 3.05
N ASP A 445 14.29 24.08 3.72
CA ASP A 445 14.45 22.63 3.65
C ASP A 445 13.15 21.93 4.11
N LEU A 446 12.62 22.30 5.29
CA LEU A 446 11.35 21.79 5.81
C LEU A 446 10.18 22.08 4.85
N SER A 447 10.08 23.30 4.33
CA SER A 447 9.01 23.68 3.40
C SER A 447 9.05 22.95 2.05
N THR A 448 10.22 22.42 1.65
CA THR A 448 10.36 21.67 0.40
C THR A 448 9.72 20.28 0.51
N HIS A 449 9.64 19.76 1.73
CA HIS A 449 9.02 18.49 2.06
C HIS A 449 7.60 18.66 2.66
N ALA A 450 7.24 19.88 3.09
CA ALA A 450 5.89 20.19 3.54
C ALA A 450 4.89 20.12 2.37
N GLY A 451 3.91 19.20 2.46
CA GLY A 451 2.81 19.09 1.49
C GLY A 451 2.99 18.05 0.38
N SER A 452 4.02 17.20 0.45
CA SER A 452 4.27 16.11 -0.51
C SER A 452 3.44 14.84 -0.25
N TRP A 453 2.14 15.02 0.00
CA TRP A 453 1.15 13.93 0.03
C TRP A 453 0.84 13.43 -1.39
#